data_AF-A0A4Q3GVP1-F1
#
_entry.id   AF-A0A4Q3GVP1-F1
#
_cell.length_a   1.000
_cell.length_b   1.000
_cell.length_c   1.000
_cell.angle_alpha   90.00
_cell.angle_beta   90.00
_cell.angle_gamma   90.00
#
_symmetry.space_group_name_H-M   'P 1'
#
loop_
_entity.id
_entity.type
_entity.pdbx_description
1 polymer ?
#
loop_
_entity_poly.entity_id
_entity_poly.type
_entity_poly.pdbx_seq_one_letter_code
_entity_poly.pdbx_strand_id
1 'polypeptide(L)'
;MIIETDPIACRGGVISPEQRLFRGVIVNAAMEAAGVSALPDKSGDKDRAQRAALAWFTRTNKDFNTVCSLAGLEPAFVRTKVSLFLERAAADPSLTRRRGGPVSVH
;
A
#
# COMPACT_ATOMS: atom_id res chain seq x y z
N MET A 1 12.01 -13.36 32.75
CA MET A 1 12.69 -12.41 31.84
C MET A 1 11.59 -11.65 31.11
N ILE A 2 11.27 -10.45 31.60
CA ILE A 2 10.20 -9.62 31.04
C ILE A 2 10.86 -8.85 29.90
N ILE A 3 10.45 -9.11 28.66
CA ILE A 3 10.85 -8.26 27.53
C ILE A 3 9.94 -7.04 27.62
N GLU A 4 10.47 -5.95 28.16
CA GLU A 4 9.86 -4.63 28.09
C GLU A 4 9.80 -4.23 26.61
N THR A 5 8.63 -4.38 26.02
CA THR A 5 8.31 -3.72 24.75
C THR A 5 8.06 -2.25 25.05
N ASP A 6 9.07 -1.41 24.82
CA ASP A 6 8.94 0.04 24.85
C ASP A 6 7.79 0.50 23.94
N PRO A 7 6.79 1.23 24.47
CA PRO A 7 5.76 1.84 23.66
C PRO A 7 6.22 3.24 23.24
N ILE A 8 6.17 3.49 21.92
CA ILE A 8 6.07 4.82 21.30
C ILE A 8 7.37 5.62 21.20
N ALA A 9 7.90 5.75 19.97
CA ALA A 9 8.73 6.90 19.59
C ALA A 9 8.38 7.41 18.18
N CYS A 10 7.24 8.09 18.07
CA CYS A 10 6.97 9.01 16.98
C CYS A 10 7.78 10.30 17.18
N ARG A 11 9.01 10.39 16.63
CA ARG A 11 9.75 11.67 16.39
C ARG A 11 11.00 11.39 15.54
N GLY A 12 10.95 11.71 14.24
CA GLY A 12 12.12 11.79 13.34
C GLY A 12 12.98 10.53 13.13
N GLY A 13 12.49 9.35 13.55
CA GLY A 13 13.28 8.13 13.63
C GLY A 13 13.58 7.48 12.29
N VAL A 14 14.80 6.95 12.16
CA VAL A 14 15.23 6.09 11.07
C VAL A 14 14.23 4.93 10.94
N ILE A 15 13.52 4.87 9.82
CA ILE A 15 12.62 3.74 9.50
C ILE A 15 13.46 2.48 9.45
N SER A 16 13.13 1.46 10.25
CA SER A 16 13.85 0.19 10.21
C SER A 16 13.71 -0.47 8.83
N PRO A 17 14.66 -1.31 8.40
CA PRO A 17 14.54 -2.06 7.14
C PRO A 17 13.21 -2.85 7.05
N GLU A 18 12.78 -3.43 8.17
CA GLU A 18 11.52 -4.16 8.29
C GLU A 18 10.30 -3.25 8.13
N GLN A 19 10.26 -2.10 8.83
CA GLN A 19 9.17 -1.14 8.67
C GLN A 19 9.10 -0.63 7.23
N ARG A 20 10.24 -0.42 6.56
CA ARG A 20 10.29 -0.01 5.17
C ARG A 20 9.68 -1.07 4.25
N LEU A 21 9.96 -2.35 4.50
CA LEU A 21 9.36 -3.46 3.77
C LEU A 21 7.83 -3.46 3.89
N PHE A 22 7.29 -3.42 5.11
CA PHE A 22 5.84 -3.48 5.33
C PHE A 22 5.11 -2.22 4.84
N ARG A 23 5.75 -1.04 4.89
CA ARG A 23 5.24 0.15 4.20
C ARG A 23 5.17 -0.05 2.69
N GLY A 24 6.17 -0.71 2.10
CA GLY A 24 6.17 -1.09 0.69
C GLY A 24 4.99 -1.99 0.33
N VAL A 25 4.67 -2.97 1.18
CA VAL A 25 3.49 -3.84 0.99
C VAL A 25 2.19 -3.01 0.95
N ILE A 26 2.01 -2.09 1.90
CA ILE A 26 0.83 -1.21 1.95
C ILE A 26 0.72 -0.35 0.68
N VAL A 27 1.82 0.27 0.25
CA VAL A 27 1.84 1.11 -0.96
C VAL A 27 1.56 0.28 -2.21
N ASN A 28 2.14 -0.91 -2.33
CA ASN A 28 1.88 -1.79 -3.46
C ASN A 28 0.40 -2.22 -3.53
N ALA A 29 -0.18 -2.63 -2.40
CA ALA A 29 -1.60 -2.96 -2.34
C ALA A 29 -2.49 -1.74 -2.68
N ALA A 30 -2.13 -0.54 -2.23
CA ALA A 30 -2.87 0.68 -2.59
C ALA A 30 -2.80 0.98 -4.10
N MET A 31 -1.63 0.78 -4.71
CA MET A 31 -1.46 0.87 -6.17
C MET A 31 -2.30 -0.17 -6.91
N GLU A 32 -2.29 -1.43 -6.47
CA GLU A 32 -3.13 -2.49 -7.05
C GLU A 32 -4.62 -2.18 -6.91
N ALA A 33 -5.07 -1.67 -5.77
CA ALA A 33 -6.44 -1.22 -5.55
C ALA A 33 -6.84 -0.06 -6.49
N ALA A 34 -5.88 0.79 -6.87
CA ALA A 34 -6.06 1.84 -7.86
C ALA A 34 -5.99 1.33 -9.32
N GLY A 35 -5.85 0.01 -9.54
CA GLY A 35 -5.71 -0.59 -10.87
C GLY A 35 -4.30 -0.45 -11.46
N VAL A 36 -3.32 0.00 -10.67
CA VAL A 36 -1.91 0.09 -11.08
C VAL A 36 -1.24 -1.24 -10.84
N SER A 37 -1.11 -2.05 -11.89
CA SER A 37 -0.30 -3.26 -11.82
C SER A 37 1.12 -3.00 -12.31
N ALA A 38 2.11 -3.48 -11.56
CA ALA A 38 3.51 -3.51 -11.96
C ALA A 38 3.79 -4.53 -13.07
N LEU A 39 2.91 -5.54 -13.22
CA LEU A 39 3.11 -6.67 -14.10
C LEU A 39 2.25 -6.52 -15.37
N PRO A 40 2.76 -6.97 -16.54
CA PRO A 40 1.96 -7.01 -17.75
C PRO A 40 0.76 -7.93 -17.55
N ASP A 41 -0.42 -7.46 -17.97
CA ASP A 41 -1.66 -8.22 -17.88
C ASP A 41 -1.54 -9.44 -18.78
N LYS A 42 -1.52 -10.64 -18.21
CA LYS A 42 -1.53 -11.85 -19.03
C LYS A 42 -2.90 -12.52 -19.11
N SER A 43 -3.86 -12.23 -18.23
CA SER A 43 -5.05 -13.11 -18.10
C SER A 43 -6.25 -12.54 -17.30
N GLY A 44 -6.49 -11.22 -17.26
CA GLY A 44 -7.60 -10.69 -16.44
C GLY A 44 -7.35 -10.78 -14.93
N ASP A 45 -6.10 -11.04 -14.54
CA ASP A 45 -5.66 -11.09 -13.15
C ASP A 45 -5.65 -9.70 -12.50
N LYS A 46 -5.62 -8.62 -13.30
CA LYS A 46 -5.66 -7.24 -12.80
C LYS A 46 -6.95 -6.92 -12.06
N ASP A 47 -8.11 -7.26 -12.62
CA ASP A 47 -9.41 -7.00 -11.98
C ASP A 47 -9.59 -7.83 -10.71
N ARG A 48 -8.99 -9.03 -10.68
CA ARG A 48 -8.98 -9.89 -9.49
C ARG A 48 -8.07 -9.34 -8.41
N ALA A 49 -6.85 -8.94 -8.75
CA ALA A 49 -5.89 -8.32 -7.85
C ALA A 49 -6.43 -7.00 -7.28
N GLN A 50 -7.02 -6.15 -8.13
CA GLN A 50 -7.63 -4.88 -7.71
C GLN A 50 -8.74 -5.10 -6.69
N ARG A 51 -9.68 -6.02 -6.95
CA ARG A 51 -10.76 -6.34 -6.00
C ARG A 51 -10.23 -6.94 -4.70
N ALA A 52 -9.22 -7.80 -4.77
CA ALA A 52 -8.59 -8.37 -3.59
C ALA A 52 -7.91 -7.28 -2.73
N ALA A 53 -7.18 -6.36 -3.37
CA ALA A 53 -6.54 -5.23 -2.70
C ALA A 53 -7.56 -4.27 -2.07
N LEU A 54 -8.66 -3.94 -2.77
CA LEU A 54 -9.77 -3.16 -2.19
C LEU A 54 -10.39 -3.86 -0.96
N ALA A 55 -10.60 -5.18 -1.04
CA ALA A 55 -11.12 -5.96 0.07
C ALA A 55 -10.16 -5.99 1.27
N TRP A 56 -8.84 -5.96 1.02
CA TRP A 56 -7.82 -5.96 2.07
C TRP A 56 -7.88 -4.69 2.94
N PHE A 57 -8.17 -3.53 2.36
CA PHE A 57 -8.29 -2.27 3.11
C PHE A 57 -9.65 -2.10 3.81
N THR A 58 -10.71 -2.67 3.25
CA THR A 58 -12.10 -2.43 3.70
C THR A 58 -12.61 -3.42 4.73
N ARG A 59 -12.15 -4.68 4.70
CA ARG A 59 -12.60 -5.71 5.64
C ARG A 59 -11.84 -5.64 6.97
N THR A 60 -12.50 -6.05 8.06
CA THR A 60 -11.80 -6.36 9.32
C THR A 60 -10.89 -7.55 9.07
N ASN A 61 -9.59 -7.27 8.96
CA ASN A 61 -8.58 -8.25 8.61
C ASN A 61 -7.44 -8.21 9.62
N LYS A 62 -7.20 -9.36 10.27
CA LYS A 62 -6.09 -9.53 11.22
C LYS A 62 -4.74 -9.25 10.55
N ASP A 63 -4.56 -9.72 9.32
CA ASP A 63 -3.30 -9.56 8.58
C ASP A 63 -3.02 -8.10 8.25
N PHE A 64 -4.05 -7.32 7.90
CA PHE A 64 -3.92 -5.89 7.70
C PHE A 64 -3.43 -5.19 8.97
N ASN A 65 -4.04 -5.49 10.12
CA ASN A 65 -3.63 -4.92 11.39
C ASN A 65 -2.18 -5.30 11.75
N THR A 66 -1.78 -6.55 11.50
CA THR A 66 -0.41 -7.01 11.70
C THR A 66 0.57 -6.26 10.80
N VAL A 67 0.26 -6.13 9.50
CA VAL A 67 1.12 -5.40 8.55
C VAL A 67 1.23 -3.91 8.94
N CYS A 68 0.15 -3.27 9.37
CA CYS A 68 0.19 -1.89 9.88
C CYS A 68 1.06 -1.78 11.13
N SER A 69 0.93 -2.71 12.08
CA SER A 69 1.77 -2.75 13.28
C SER A 69 3.26 -2.88 12.93
N LEU A 70 3.61 -3.82 12.03
CA LEU A 70 5.00 -4.02 11.57
C LEU A 70 5.54 -2.82 10.75
N ALA A 71 4.66 -2.10 10.06
CA ALA A 71 5.01 -0.85 9.37
C ALA A 71 5.19 0.35 10.31
N GLY A 72 4.85 0.20 11.60
CA GLY A 72 4.78 1.29 12.56
C GLY A 72 3.74 2.33 12.19
N LEU A 73 2.58 1.88 11.68
CA LEU A 73 1.48 2.73 11.23
C LEU A 73 0.17 2.34 11.93
N GLU A 74 -0.67 3.33 12.19
CA GLU A 74 -1.99 3.12 12.78
C GLU A 74 -2.98 2.66 11.67
N PRO A 75 -3.72 1.55 11.85
CA PRO A 75 -4.58 0.98 10.81
C PRO A 75 -5.66 1.93 10.26
N ALA A 76 -6.33 2.71 11.11
CA ALA A 76 -7.37 3.63 10.68
C ALA A 76 -6.80 4.77 9.84
N PHE A 77 -5.63 5.30 10.20
CA PHE A 77 -4.89 6.29 9.46
C PHE A 77 -4.52 5.79 8.07
N VAL A 78 -4.02 4.54 7.97
CA VAL A 78 -3.72 3.92 6.67
C VAL A 78 -4.98 3.81 5.82
N ARG A 79 -6.09 3.31 6.36
CA ARG A 79 -7.36 3.23 5.62
C ARG A 79 -7.82 4.59 5.10
N THR A 80 -7.82 5.62 5.95
CA THR A 80 -8.20 6.98 5.54
C THR A 80 -7.32 7.50 4.42
N LYS A 81 -6.00 7.32 4.51
CA LYS A 81 -5.06 7.76 3.47
C LYS A 81 -5.23 7.01 2.16
N VAL A 82 -5.48 5.70 2.22
CA VAL A 82 -5.72 4.89 1.03
C VAL A 82 -7.05 5.26 0.38
N SER A 83 -8.12 5.45 1.14
CA SER A 83 -9.41 5.88 0.59
C SER A 83 -9.29 7.21 -0.17
N LEU A 84 -8.64 8.22 0.42
CA LEU A 84 -8.40 9.51 -0.24
C LEU A 84 -7.55 9.36 -1.52
N PHE A 85 -6.55 8.47 -1.50
CA PHE A 85 -5.75 8.18 -2.67
C PHE A 85 -6.58 7.54 -3.78
N LEU A 86 -7.44 6.57 -3.46
CA LEU A 86 -8.31 5.90 -4.42
C LEU A 86 -9.35 6.84 -5.03
N GLU A 87 -9.96 7.71 -4.21
CA GLU A 87 -10.87 8.76 -4.69
C GLU A 87 -10.17 9.67 -5.70
N ARG A 88 -8.94 10.10 -5.39
CA ARG A 88 -8.15 10.95 -6.27
C ARG A 88 -7.75 10.22 -7.57
N ALA A 89 -7.37 8.95 -7.47
CA ALA A 89 -7.03 8.12 -8.62
C ALA A 89 -8.24 7.86 -9.55
N ALA A 90 -9.45 7.75 -8.99
CA ALA A 90 -10.69 7.65 -9.75
C ALA A 90 -11.05 8.95 -10.47
N ALA A 91 -10.80 10.11 -9.82
CA ALA A 91 -11.04 11.43 -10.41
C ALA A 91 -10.00 11.80 -11.48
N ASP A 92 -8.75 11.37 -11.31
CA ASP A 92 -7.65 11.63 -12.24
C ASP A 92 -6.83 10.34 -12.51
N PRO A 93 -7.19 9.58 -13.55
CA PRO A 93 -6.47 8.36 -13.95
C PRO A 93 -5.03 8.62 -14.43
N SER A 94 -4.60 9.87 -14.62
CA SER A 94 -3.21 10.15 -14.98
C SER A 94 -2.23 9.90 -13.82
N LEU A 95 -2.73 9.93 -12.57
CA LEU A 95 -1.95 9.68 -11.36
C LEU A 95 -1.53 8.22 -11.20
N THR A 96 -2.26 7.31 -11.84
CA THR A 96 -2.03 5.86 -11.83
C THR A 96 -1.20 5.40 -13.04
N ARG A 97 -1.03 6.26 -14.05
CA ARG A 97 -0.20 5.97 -15.22
C ARG A 97 1.27 5.96 -14.79
N ARG A 98 1.89 4.78 -14.77
CA ARG A 98 3.36 4.70 -14.65
C ARG A 98 3.97 5.64 -15.68
N ARG A 99 5.01 6.39 -15.28
CA ARG A 99 5.94 7.08 -16.20
C ARG A 99 6.70 6.02 -17.02
N GLY A 100 5.99 5.31 -17.88
CA GLY A 100 6.51 4.50 -18.97
C GLY A 100 6.10 5.21 -20.24
N GLY A 101 6.68 6.39 -20.49
CA GLY A 101 6.83 6.84 -21.87
C GLY A 101 7.75 5.83 -22.57
N PRO A 102 7.56 5.56 -23.88
CA PRO A 102 8.52 4.77 -24.62
C PRO A 102 9.90 5.41 -24.42
N VAL A 103 10.86 4.63 -23.94
CA VAL A 103 12.26 5.04 -24.03
C VAL A 103 12.59 5.00 -25.51
N SER A 104 12.47 6.13 -26.19
CA SER A 104 13.01 6.31 -27.52
C SER A 104 14.53 6.22 -27.41
N VAL A 105 15.05 5.04 -27.67
CA VAL A 105 16.44 4.87 -28.08
C VAL A 105 16.52 5.31 -29.55
N HIS A 106 17.16 6.45 -29.79
CA HIS A 106 17.73 6.86 -31.07
C HIS A 106 19.19 7.20 -30.81
#